data_AF-A0AAF6B551-F1
#
_entry.id   AF-A0AAF6B551-F1
#
_cell.length_a   1.000
_cell.length_b   1.000
_cell.length_c   1.000
_cell.angle_alpha   90.00
_cell.angle_beta   90.00
_cell.angle_gamma   90.00
#
_symmetry.space_group_name_H-M   'P 1'
#
loop_
_entity.id
_entity.type
_entity.pdbx_description
1 polymer ?
#
loop_
_entity_poly.entity_id
_entity_poly.type
_entity_poly.pdbx_seq_one_letter_code
_entity_poly.pdbx_strand_id
1 'polypeptide(L)'
;MLGAPPLSQAVNPPALLPFSTLMILQSQARLLQSWASHSHSFLLRSQSRRASELVRFSQWRSISSPTPSCNLPNQSSASSGIQRPDFIETRRSVDMAAPAVASPVAFNLDPVPRDVPLFQPGLNGLGQDVRPGRLVVIGHRGCGKNNALSIGDTPGSRLSIRENTIKSFNLAASNGADYVEFDVQVTKDNHPVLFHDDLILSEDQVSRIRDLSLEEFLSFGPQKEQGKIGKNLVRKSADGAVKAWSATVEDSLCTLKDAFENVQPSLGFNIEMKFHDTEETTESEYRRSILAVLADIEKYANGRKIYFSSFHPEAAIILRQEQSTYPVFFLTCGGEHTYADARRNSVEAAINLCKENGLQGVVTEVLPILKKPDLAKKVKEAGLSLLTYGDHNNVAEALAQQYTCGVDGIIVDCVREIVTASRTVHALLNFVQPDWSKWVQQPLEQSF
;
A
#
# COMPACT_ATOMS: atom_id res chain seq x y z
N MET A 1 20.37 24.39 75.46
CA MET A 1 21.05 25.37 74.59
C MET A 1 20.97 24.88 73.16
N LEU A 2 20.77 25.79 72.21
CA LEU A 2 20.74 25.50 70.77
C LEU A 2 22.17 25.43 70.21
N GLY A 3 22.39 24.66 69.15
CA GLY A 3 23.67 24.59 68.45
C GLY A 3 23.57 23.78 67.15
N ALA A 4 23.37 24.48 66.03
CA ALA A 4 23.38 23.88 64.69
C ALA A 4 24.77 23.99 64.04
N PRO A 5 25.19 23.03 63.19
CA PRO A 5 26.27 23.21 62.22
C PRO A 5 25.74 23.62 60.83
N PRO A 6 26.60 24.13 59.92
CA PRO A 6 26.17 25.03 58.84
C PRO A 6 25.92 24.38 57.46
N LEU A 7 25.20 25.11 56.61
CA LEU A 7 25.10 24.92 55.16
C LEU A 7 26.41 25.33 54.45
N SER A 8 26.91 24.54 53.50
CA SER A 8 27.23 24.98 52.11
C SER A 8 28.04 23.94 51.31
N GLN A 9 27.60 23.69 50.07
CA GLN A 9 28.36 23.47 48.81
C GLN A 9 27.37 22.82 47.82
N ALA A 10 26.66 23.63 47.02
CA ALA A 10 27.09 24.14 45.72
C ALA A 10 26.82 23.13 44.58
N VAL A 11 25.61 23.20 44.01
CA VAL A 11 25.25 22.56 42.74
C VAL A 11 25.67 23.49 41.59
N ASN A 12 26.46 22.98 40.65
CA ASN A 12 26.82 23.75 39.45
C ASN A 12 25.58 23.98 38.56
N PRO A 13 25.40 25.17 37.97
CA PRO A 13 24.34 25.41 37.00
C PRO A 13 24.62 24.64 35.69
N PRO A 14 23.57 24.23 34.94
CA PRO A 14 23.75 23.58 33.66
C PRO A 14 24.37 24.53 32.63
N ALA A 15 25.27 24.03 31.80
CA ALA A 15 25.94 24.81 30.78
C ALA A 15 24.94 25.37 29.75
N LEU A 16 24.96 26.69 29.53
CA LEU A 16 24.20 27.35 28.48
C LEU A 16 24.73 26.91 27.11
N LEU A 17 23.81 26.58 26.19
CA LEU A 17 24.18 26.26 24.81
C LEU A 17 24.85 27.45 24.12
N PRO A 18 25.81 27.23 23.20
CA PRO A 18 26.44 28.31 22.45
C PRO A 18 25.42 29.18 21.72
N PHE A 19 25.66 30.49 21.69
CA PHE A 19 24.75 31.48 21.10
C PHE A 19 24.44 31.19 19.62
N SER A 20 25.38 30.60 18.89
CA SER A 20 25.21 30.09 17.52
C SER A 20 24.14 28.99 17.42
N THR A 21 24.14 28.03 18.34
CA THR A 21 23.13 26.96 18.41
C THR A 21 21.74 27.53 18.69
N LEU A 22 21.63 28.51 19.58
CA LEU A 22 20.37 29.19 19.90
C LEU A 22 19.80 29.93 18.68
N MET A 23 20.66 30.63 17.93
CA MET A 23 20.28 31.35 16.70
C MET A 23 19.85 30.42 15.57
N ILE A 24 20.47 29.24 15.42
CA ILE A 24 20.05 28.21 14.46
C ILE A 24 18.66 27.65 14.83
N LEU A 25 18.42 27.34 16.11
CA LEU A 25 17.11 26.86 16.56
C LEU A 25 16.01 27.93 16.36
N GLN A 26 16.30 29.20 16.64
CA GLN A 26 15.35 30.29 16.38
C GLN A 26 15.12 30.60 14.89
N SER A 27 16.07 30.29 14.00
CA SER A 27 15.86 30.41 12.55
C SER A 27 15.01 29.24 12.02
N GLN A 28 15.23 28.02 12.53
CA GLN A 28 14.43 26.85 12.17
C GLN A 28 13.00 26.90 12.73
N ALA A 29 12.78 27.41 13.95
CA ALA A 29 11.44 27.65 14.47
C ALA A 29 10.64 28.67 13.63
N ARG A 30 11.31 29.72 13.15
CA ARG A 30 10.72 30.70 12.21
C ARG A 30 10.47 30.10 10.83
N LEU A 31 11.32 29.19 10.36
CA LEU A 31 11.07 28.40 9.14
C LEU A 31 9.85 27.49 9.30
N LEU A 32 9.65 26.84 10.45
CA LEU A 32 8.47 26.01 10.74
C LEU A 32 7.17 26.82 10.84
N GLN A 33 7.19 28.00 11.47
CA GLN A 33 6.03 28.91 11.48
C GLN A 33 5.72 29.46 10.09
N SER A 34 6.76 29.85 9.33
CA SER A 34 6.63 30.24 7.92
C SER A 34 6.06 29.10 7.07
N TRP A 35 6.49 27.86 7.31
CA TRP A 35 5.98 26.65 6.67
C TRP A 35 4.47 26.50 6.88
N ALA A 36 3.99 26.54 8.12
CA ALA A 36 2.56 26.41 8.43
C ALA A 36 1.72 27.46 7.68
N SER A 37 2.21 28.70 7.56
CA SER A 37 1.55 29.78 6.81
C SER A 37 1.64 29.63 5.28
N HIS A 38 2.75 29.11 4.76
CA HIS A 38 2.94 28.89 3.33
C HIS A 38 2.18 27.67 2.80
N SER A 39 2.07 26.59 3.58
CA SER A 39 1.29 25.40 3.20
C SER A 39 -0.17 25.74 2.94
N HIS A 40 -0.77 26.58 3.79
CA HIS A 40 -2.15 27.08 3.59
C HIS A 40 -2.29 27.90 2.30
N SER A 41 -1.29 28.76 2.02
CA SER A 41 -1.25 29.58 0.79
C SER A 41 -0.96 28.76 -0.48
N PHE A 42 -0.21 27.66 -0.39
CA PHE A 42 0.13 26.80 -1.51
C PHE A 42 -1.03 25.88 -1.91
N LEU A 43 -1.77 25.33 -0.93
CA LEU A 43 -3.03 24.60 -1.15
C LEU A 43 -4.06 25.45 -1.90
N LEU A 44 -4.19 26.74 -1.56
CA LEU A 44 -5.07 27.68 -2.28
C LEU A 44 -4.58 27.96 -3.72
N ARG A 45 -3.26 28.07 -3.93
CA ARG A 45 -2.68 28.31 -5.28
C ARG A 45 -2.70 27.07 -6.18
N SER A 46 -2.57 25.87 -5.65
CA SER A 46 -2.68 24.62 -6.42
C SER A 46 -4.13 24.35 -6.85
N GLN A 47 -5.11 24.63 -5.97
CA GLN A 47 -6.53 24.63 -6.35
C GLN A 47 -6.84 25.68 -7.44
N SER A 48 -6.28 26.90 -7.33
CA SER A 48 -6.46 27.94 -8.35
C SER A 48 -5.93 27.53 -9.73
N ARG A 49 -4.75 26.91 -9.81
CA ARG A 49 -4.20 26.42 -11.10
C ARG A 49 -5.06 25.33 -11.74
N ARG A 50 -5.53 24.34 -10.98
CA ARG A 50 -6.44 23.30 -11.51
C ARG A 50 -7.83 23.86 -11.90
N ALA A 51 -8.34 24.85 -11.18
CA ALA A 51 -9.59 25.53 -11.56
C ALA A 51 -9.46 26.24 -12.93
N SER A 52 -8.32 26.89 -13.21
CA SER A 52 -8.07 27.52 -14.52
C SER A 52 -7.93 26.54 -15.69
N GLU A 53 -7.55 25.29 -15.43
CA GLU A 53 -7.53 24.23 -16.46
C GLU A 53 -8.92 23.64 -16.71
N LEU A 54 -9.72 23.43 -15.66
CA LEU A 54 -11.11 22.97 -15.78
C LEU A 54 -12.02 23.98 -16.50
N VAL A 55 -11.80 25.29 -16.32
CA VAL A 55 -12.54 26.34 -17.04
C VAL A 55 -12.17 26.38 -18.54
N ARG A 56 -10.95 25.99 -18.93
CA ARG A 56 -10.60 25.83 -20.36
C ARG A 56 -11.29 24.61 -21.00
N PHE A 57 -11.55 23.55 -20.24
CA PHE A 57 -12.29 22.38 -20.74
C PHE A 57 -13.80 22.60 -20.85
N SER A 58 -14.42 23.44 -20.02
CA SER A 58 -15.86 23.71 -20.09
C SER A 58 -16.24 24.64 -21.25
N GLN A 59 -15.36 25.55 -21.68
CA GLN A 59 -15.62 26.47 -22.79
C GLN A 59 -15.54 25.84 -24.20
N TRP A 60 -15.16 24.56 -24.32
CA TRP A 60 -15.10 23.85 -25.62
C TRP A 60 -16.35 22.99 -25.92
N ARG A 61 -17.36 22.99 -25.04
CA ARG A 61 -18.65 22.30 -25.25
C ARG A 61 -19.83 23.27 -25.48
N SER A 62 -19.67 24.25 -26.37
CA SER A 62 -20.78 25.12 -26.78
C SER A 62 -20.66 25.69 -28.21
N ILE A 63 -20.50 24.82 -29.22
CA ILE A 63 -20.76 25.17 -30.62
C ILE A 63 -21.62 24.06 -31.25
N SER A 64 -22.70 24.45 -31.91
CA SER A 64 -23.79 23.57 -32.33
C SER A 64 -23.75 23.24 -33.82
N SER A 65 -24.35 22.10 -34.19
CA SER A 65 -24.90 21.72 -35.51
C SER A 65 -23.92 21.50 -36.70
N PRO A 66 -24.32 20.76 -37.77
CA PRO A 66 -25.40 19.74 -37.87
C PRO A 66 -24.96 18.40 -38.51
N THR A 67 -25.78 17.36 -38.35
CA THR A 67 -25.67 16.07 -39.05
C THR A 67 -26.33 16.09 -40.45
N PRO A 68 -25.71 15.51 -41.49
CA PRO A 68 -26.39 15.16 -42.73
C PRO A 68 -26.93 13.72 -42.70
N SER A 69 -28.07 13.50 -43.36
CA SER A 69 -28.73 12.20 -43.53
C SER A 69 -28.43 11.58 -44.90
N CYS A 70 -28.50 10.25 -45.01
CA CYS A 70 -28.81 9.61 -46.29
C CYS A 70 -29.48 8.22 -46.16
N ASN A 71 -30.59 8.11 -46.88
CA ASN A 71 -31.39 6.94 -47.29
C ASN A 71 -30.56 5.88 -48.07
N LEU A 72 -30.95 4.64 -48.40
CA LEU A 72 -32.09 3.67 -48.27
C LEU A 72 -31.55 2.32 -48.89
N PRO A 73 -32.31 1.21 -49.18
CA PRO A 73 -33.71 0.86 -48.92
C PRO A 73 -33.96 -0.54 -48.27
N ASN A 74 -35.23 -0.80 -47.95
CA ASN A 74 -35.81 -2.09 -47.52
C ASN A 74 -35.79 -3.19 -48.60
N GLN A 75 -35.84 -4.45 -48.15
CA GLN A 75 -36.71 -5.49 -48.75
C GLN A 75 -37.47 -6.25 -47.65
N SER A 76 -38.53 -6.95 -48.02
CA SER A 76 -39.69 -7.23 -47.16
C SER A 76 -39.97 -8.72 -46.90
N SER A 77 -40.65 -8.97 -45.77
CA SER A 77 -41.70 -9.99 -45.56
C SER A 77 -41.39 -11.48 -45.85
N ALA A 78 -41.45 -12.30 -44.79
CA ALA A 78 -42.37 -13.46 -44.75
C ALA A 78 -42.59 -13.91 -43.30
N SER A 79 -43.80 -14.35 -42.97
CA SER A 79 -44.19 -14.88 -41.67
C SER A 79 -44.52 -16.36 -41.75
N SER A 80 -43.97 -17.17 -40.85
CA SER A 80 -44.57 -18.45 -40.43
C SER A 80 -44.07 -18.81 -39.04
N GLY A 81 -44.99 -19.15 -38.14
CA GLY A 81 -44.65 -19.77 -36.85
C GLY A 81 -44.75 -21.29 -36.96
N ILE A 82 -44.15 -22.00 -35.99
CA ILE A 82 -44.55 -23.34 -35.52
C ILE A 82 -43.93 -23.60 -34.14
N GLN A 83 -44.49 -24.58 -33.43
CA GLN A 83 -44.48 -24.76 -31.98
C GLN A 83 -43.15 -25.20 -31.34
N ARG A 84 -43.09 -25.02 -30.01
CA ARG A 84 -42.20 -25.77 -29.09
C ARG A 84 -42.56 -27.27 -29.07
N PRO A 85 -41.63 -28.13 -28.66
CA PRO A 85 -41.95 -29.36 -27.93
C PRO A 85 -41.46 -29.29 -26.48
N ASP A 86 -42.32 -29.72 -25.56
CA ASP A 86 -41.94 -30.05 -24.17
C ASP A 86 -41.08 -31.33 -24.12
N PHE A 87 -40.29 -31.51 -23.07
CA PHE A 87 -39.67 -32.80 -22.77
C PHE A 87 -39.90 -33.25 -21.32
N ILE A 88 -40.04 -34.57 -21.17
CA ILE A 88 -40.83 -35.21 -20.13
C ILE A 88 -39.98 -35.59 -18.91
N GLU A 89 -40.52 -35.32 -17.73
CA GLU A 89 -40.01 -35.79 -16.44
C GLU A 89 -40.27 -37.30 -16.28
N THR A 90 -39.23 -38.10 -15.97
CA THR A 90 -39.42 -39.51 -15.54
C THR A 90 -38.51 -39.84 -14.36
N ARG A 91 -39.12 -40.12 -13.21
CA ARG A 91 -38.45 -40.65 -12.02
C ARG A 91 -38.24 -42.15 -12.14
N ARG A 92 -37.04 -42.64 -11.78
CA ARG A 92 -36.80 -44.00 -11.25
C ARG A 92 -35.73 -43.99 -10.16
N SER A 93 -36.14 -44.19 -8.92
CA SER A 93 -35.44 -45.00 -7.92
C SER A 93 -35.67 -46.49 -8.25
N VAL A 94 -34.91 -47.51 -7.84
CA VAL A 94 -33.73 -47.72 -6.96
C VAL A 94 -32.86 -48.82 -7.64
N ASP A 95 -31.69 -49.30 -7.19
CA ASP A 95 -30.91 -49.16 -5.95
C ASP A 95 -29.40 -49.44 -6.21
N MET A 96 -28.49 -49.05 -5.30
CA MET A 96 -27.11 -49.63 -5.19
C MET A 96 -26.46 -49.30 -3.83
N ALA A 97 -25.76 -50.29 -3.25
CA ALA A 97 -25.32 -50.29 -1.85
C ALA A 97 -24.13 -49.35 -1.52
N ALA A 98 -24.09 -48.90 -0.27
CA ALA A 98 -23.04 -48.03 0.28
C ALA A 98 -21.86 -48.82 0.89
N PRO A 99 -20.61 -48.32 0.74
CA PRO A 99 -19.53 -48.53 1.70
C PRO A 99 -19.58 -47.46 2.81
N ALA A 100 -19.02 -47.78 3.98
CA ALA A 100 -19.21 -47.01 5.21
C ALA A 100 -18.63 -45.58 5.18
N VAL A 101 -19.43 -44.61 5.62
CA VAL A 101 -18.99 -43.24 5.92
C VAL A 101 -18.27 -43.25 7.28
N ALA A 102 -16.99 -42.90 7.29
CA ALA A 102 -16.32 -42.48 8.51
C ALA A 102 -16.86 -41.09 8.91
N SER A 103 -17.34 -40.94 10.14
CA SER A 103 -17.91 -39.68 10.63
C SER A 103 -16.93 -38.50 10.46
N PRO A 104 -17.37 -37.33 9.98
CA PRO A 104 -16.54 -36.14 10.05
C PRO A 104 -16.30 -35.82 11.52
N VAL A 105 -15.04 -35.73 11.92
CA VAL A 105 -14.66 -35.18 13.22
C VAL A 105 -15.07 -33.71 13.21
N ALA A 106 -16.09 -33.38 13.98
CA ALA A 106 -16.48 -31.98 14.17
C ALA A 106 -15.34 -31.24 14.86
N PHE A 107 -14.65 -30.38 14.13
CA PHE A 107 -13.78 -29.39 14.73
C PHE A 107 -14.66 -28.42 15.51
N ASN A 108 -14.63 -28.53 16.85
CA ASN A 108 -15.16 -27.50 17.73
C ASN A 108 -14.39 -26.20 17.43
N LEU A 109 -15.07 -25.27 16.77
CA LEU A 109 -14.64 -23.89 16.68
C LEU A 109 -14.91 -23.24 18.05
N ASP A 110 -13.97 -23.41 18.98
CA ASP A 110 -13.98 -22.62 20.21
C ASP A 110 -13.95 -21.13 19.83
N PRO A 111 -14.85 -20.30 20.39
CA PRO A 111 -14.92 -18.89 20.04
C PRO A 111 -13.64 -18.18 20.48
N VAL A 112 -12.90 -17.64 19.50
CA VAL A 112 -11.69 -16.84 19.71
C VAL A 112 -11.97 -15.74 20.76
N PRO A 113 -11.14 -15.58 21.81
CA PRO A 113 -11.32 -14.54 22.82
C PRO A 113 -11.39 -13.16 22.17
N ARG A 114 -12.50 -12.43 22.41
CA ARG A 114 -12.79 -11.16 21.74
C ARG A 114 -12.04 -9.94 22.30
N ASP A 115 -11.21 -10.13 23.33
CA ASP A 115 -10.61 -9.06 24.13
C ASP A 115 -9.07 -9.18 24.20
N VAL A 116 -8.38 -9.04 23.05
CA VAL A 116 -6.92 -8.83 23.01
C VAL A 116 -6.60 -7.46 22.37
N PRO A 117 -6.32 -6.41 23.17
CA PRO A 117 -5.96 -5.09 22.64
C PRO A 117 -4.51 -5.11 22.10
N LEU A 118 -4.34 -5.41 20.82
CA LEU A 118 -3.03 -5.66 20.20
C LEU A 118 -2.32 -4.39 19.68
N PHE A 119 -2.14 -3.39 20.55
CA PHE A 119 -1.06 -2.41 20.44
C PHE A 119 -0.51 -2.02 21.83
N GLN A 120 0.08 -2.99 22.51
CA GLN A 120 1.14 -2.74 23.48
C GLN A 120 2.42 -3.47 23.02
N PRO A 121 3.61 -2.94 23.36
CA PRO A 121 4.85 -3.38 22.72
C PRO A 121 5.27 -4.77 23.18
N GLY A 122 5.26 -5.72 22.24
CA GLY A 122 5.91 -7.03 22.38
C GLY A 122 4.96 -8.22 22.41
N LEU A 123 4.51 -8.67 21.23
CA LEU A 123 4.76 -10.03 20.72
C LEU A 123 4.23 -10.16 19.27
N ASN A 124 5.16 -10.43 18.35
CA ASN A 124 4.99 -11.02 17.01
C ASN A 124 3.92 -10.43 16.07
N GLY A 125 4.38 -9.59 15.14
CA GLY A 125 3.63 -9.06 13.99
C GLY A 125 4.33 -7.84 13.40
N LEU A 126 4.58 -6.85 14.26
CA LEU A 126 5.55 -5.78 14.06
C LEU A 126 6.60 -5.87 15.19
N GLY A 127 7.36 -6.96 15.21
CA GLY A 127 8.12 -7.41 16.39
C GLY A 127 9.15 -6.39 16.89
N GLN A 128 8.97 -5.92 18.12
CA GLN A 128 9.85 -5.06 18.97
C GLN A 128 10.45 -3.76 18.37
N ASP A 129 10.39 -3.55 17.04
CA ASP A 129 11.04 -2.45 16.32
C ASP A 129 10.12 -1.23 16.07
N VAL A 130 8.82 -1.33 16.36
CA VAL A 130 7.93 -0.16 16.46
C VAL A 130 8.30 0.59 17.74
N ARG A 131 9.41 1.33 17.66
CA ARG A 131 9.81 2.31 18.68
C ARG A 131 8.67 3.31 18.78
N PRO A 132 8.05 3.51 19.96
CA PRO A 132 6.98 4.48 20.14
C PRO A 132 7.41 5.84 19.56
N GLY A 133 6.61 6.36 18.63
CA GLY A 133 6.90 7.62 17.97
C GLY A 133 7.92 7.58 16.82
N ARG A 134 7.95 6.54 15.96
CA ARG A 134 8.61 6.61 14.64
C ARG A 134 7.73 6.03 13.53
N LEU A 135 7.63 6.71 12.39
CA LEU A 135 7.05 6.15 11.16
C LEU A 135 7.89 4.97 10.65
N VAL A 136 7.23 3.84 10.40
CA VAL A 136 7.76 2.75 9.58
C VAL A 136 7.84 3.23 8.13
N VAL A 137 9.01 3.12 7.48
CA VAL A 137 9.17 3.51 6.07
C VAL A 137 9.28 2.27 5.20
N ILE A 138 8.40 2.16 4.21
CA ILE A 138 8.18 0.95 3.41
C ILE A 138 8.43 1.27 1.94
N GLY A 139 9.34 0.54 1.31
CA GLY A 139 9.66 0.72 -0.11
C GLY A 139 8.60 0.09 -1.02
N HIS A 140 7.84 0.92 -1.74
CA HIS A 140 6.82 0.49 -2.72
C HIS A 140 7.50 -0.26 -3.87
N ARG A 141 7.16 -1.54 -4.08
CA ARG A 141 7.77 -2.43 -5.08
C ARG A 141 9.31 -2.43 -5.04
N GLY A 142 9.89 -2.21 -3.85
CA GLY A 142 11.30 -1.85 -3.65
C GLY A 142 11.53 -0.33 -3.65
N CYS A 143 12.20 0.21 -4.67
CA CYS A 143 12.51 1.65 -4.79
C CYS A 143 11.55 2.41 -5.73
N GLY A 144 10.26 2.06 -5.69
CA GLY A 144 9.18 2.79 -6.35
C GLY A 144 8.70 2.22 -7.68
N LYS A 145 7.49 2.64 -8.05
CA LYS A 145 6.83 2.29 -9.32
C LYS A 145 7.56 2.85 -10.54
N ASN A 146 7.52 2.13 -11.65
CA ASN A 146 8.10 2.50 -12.94
C ASN A 146 6.98 2.76 -13.96
N ASN A 147 6.76 4.03 -14.32
CA ASN A 147 5.83 4.38 -15.40
C ASN A 147 6.33 3.86 -16.76
N ALA A 148 5.44 3.67 -17.72
CA ALA A 148 5.81 3.44 -19.12
C ALA A 148 6.47 4.71 -19.69
N LEU A 149 7.67 4.60 -20.25
CA LEU A 149 8.42 5.73 -20.80
C LEU A 149 7.97 6.03 -22.23
N SER A 150 7.88 7.31 -22.60
CA SER A 150 7.74 7.68 -24.02
C SER A 150 9.11 7.62 -24.70
N ILE A 151 9.13 7.31 -26.00
CA ILE A 151 10.37 7.33 -26.78
C ILE A 151 10.91 8.77 -26.79
N GLY A 152 12.08 8.97 -26.20
CA GLY A 152 12.71 10.29 -26.03
C GLY A 152 12.58 10.90 -24.63
N ASP A 153 11.78 10.31 -23.73
CA ASP A 153 11.78 10.71 -22.31
C ASP A 153 13.12 10.34 -21.66
N THR A 154 13.92 11.35 -21.31
CA THR A 154 15.06 11.15 -20.42
C THR A 154 14.53 10.71 -19.05
N PRO A 155 15.10 9.69 -18.37
CA PRO A 155 14.73 9.36 -17.01
C PRO A 155 14.80 10.61 -16.13
N GLY A 156 13.66 11.05 -15.60
CA GLY A 156 13.47 12.42 -15.11
C GLY A 156 14.25 12.72 -13.83
N SER A 157 15.55 13.03 -13.95
CA SER A 157 16.53 13.31 -12.89
C SER A 157 16.76 12.22 -11.83
N ARG A 158 15.90 11.20 -11.77
CA ARG A 158 15.96 10.09 -10.83
C ARG A 158 16.25 8.79 -11.58
N LEU A 159 17.21 8.02 -11.06
CA LEU A 159 17.52 6.68 -11.54
C LEU A 159 16.35 5.75 -11.20
N SER A 160 15.67 5.21 -12.22
CA SER A 160 14.66 4.17 -12.03
C SER A 160 15.31 2.78 -11.98
N ILE A 161 14.91 1.97 -11.02
CA ILE A 161 15.25 0.54 -10.93
C ILE A 161 13.99 -0.29 -11.12
N ARG A 162 14.11 -1.45 -11.76
CA ARG A 162 12.96 -2.32 -12.09
C ARG A 162 12.12 -2.65 -10.84
N GLU A 163 10.85 -2.23 -10.84
CA GLU A 163 9.89 -2.51 -9.76
C GLU A 163 9.70 -4.03 -9.56
N ASN A 164 9.42 -4.47 -8.31
CA ASN A 164 9.20 -5.88 -7.96
C ASN A 164 10.38 -6.82 -8.28
N THR A 165 11.62 -6.38 -8.02
CA THR A 165 12.84 -7.18 -8.26
C THR A 165 13.85 -7.16 -7.11
N ILE A 166 14.70 -8.19 -7.06
CA ILE A 166 15.70 -8.42 -6.01
C ILE A 166 16.66 -7.23 -5.86
N LYS A 167 17.15 -6.64 -6.97
CA LYS A 167 18.00 -5.44 -6.90
C LYS A 167 17.24 -4.25 -6.31
N SER A 168 15.97 -4.06 -6.68
CA SER A 168 15.12 -2.96 -6.16
C SER A 168 14.88 -3.08 -4.65
N PHE A 169 14.60 -4.29 -4.16
CA PHE A 169 14.42 -4.56 -2.73
C PHE A 169 15.71 -4.36 -1.92
N ASN A 170 16.84 -4.90 -2.40
CA ASN A 170 18.12 -4.73 -1.73
C ASN A 170 18.62 -3.28 -1.74
N LEU A 171 18.29 -2.50 -2.79
CA LEU A 171 18.53 -1.07 -2.80
C LEU A 171 17.68 -0.35 -1.73
N ALA A 172 16.40 -0.70 -1.57
CA ALA A 172 15.54 -0.13 -0.54
C ALA A 172 16.07 -0.44 0.88
N ALA A 173 16.54 -1.67 1.11
CA ALA A 173 17.19 -2.08 2.34
C ALA A 173 18.46 -1.26 2.63
N SER A 174 19.32 -1.07 1.62
CA SER A 174 20.54 -0.27 1.75
C SER A 174 20.28 1.21 2.04
N ASN A 175 19.14 1.74 1.58
CA ASN A 175 18.66 3.08 1.88
C ASN A 175 18.02 3.20 3.28
N GLY A 176 17.84 2.07 3.99
CA GLY A 176 17.34 2.01 5.37
C GLY A 176 15.82 1.98 5.48
N ALA A 177 15.11 1.41 4.49
CA ALA A 177 13.71 1.02 4.64
C ALA A 177 13.56 -0.06 5.73
N ASP A 178 12.43 -0.03 6.43
CA ASP A 178 12.09 -1.03 7.45
C ASP A 178 11.48 -2.29 6.81
N TYR A 179 10.66 -2.07 5.78
CA TYR A 179 10.00 -3.09 4.97
C TYR A 179 10.12 -2.74 3.48
N VAL A 180 9.92 -3.72 2.62
CA VAL A 180 9.49 -3.50 1.23
C VAL A 180 8.09 -4.05 1.06
N GLU A 181 7.31 -3.36 0.25
CA GLU A 181 6.06 -3.85 -0.30
C GLU A 181 6.32 -4.41 -1.71
N PHE A 182 5.56 -5.44 -2.08
CA PHE A 182 5.50 -5.95 -3.44
C PHE A 182 4.20 -6.72 -3.70
N ASP A 183 3.82 -6.75 -4.97
CA ASP A 183 2.67 -7.45 -5.49
C ASP A 183 2.95 -8.94 -5.73
N VAL A 184 2.08 -9.82 -5.23
CA VAL A 184 2.13 -11.27 -5.51
C VAL A 184 0.89 -11.72 -6.28
N GLN A 185 1.15 -12.39 -7.40
CA GLN A 185 0.19 -13.16 -8.18
C GLN A 185 0.67 -14.62 -8.28
N VAL A 186 -0.22 -15.57 -8.62
CA VAL A 186 0.12 -17.01 -8.65
C VAL A 186 -0.18 -17.61 -10.02
N THR A 187 0.83 -18.23 -10.63
CA THR A 187 0.78 -18.87 -11.95
C THR A 187 -0.13 -20.11 -11.99
N LYS A 188 -0.44 -20.66 -13.17
CA LYS A 188 -1.30 -21.86 -13.34
C LYS A 188 -0.72 -23.12 -12.70
N ASP A 189 0.60 -23.18 -12.58
CA ASP A 189 1.39 -24.23 -11.93
C ASP A 189 1.70 -23.93 -10.45
N ASN A 190 0.97 -22.98 -9.84
CA ASN A 190 0.99 -22.65 -8.41
C ASN A 190 2.31 -22.06 -7.89
N HIS A 191 3.05 -21.31 -8.72
CA HIS A 191 4.22 -20.57 -8.27
C HIS A 191 3.87 -19.10 -7.98
N PRO A 192 4.12 -18.59 -6.75
CA PRO A 192 3.97 -17.18 -6.45
C PRO A 192 5.08 -16.34 -7.13
N VAL A 193 4.66 -15.36 -7.92
CA VAL A 193 5.51 -14.48 -8.72
C VAL A 193 5.25 -13.01 -8.40
N LEU A 194 6.30 -12.18 -8.51
CA LEU A 194 6.23 -10.78 -8.13
C LEU A 194 5.90 -9.89 -9.34
N PHE A 195 4.66 -9.40 -9.41
CA PHE A 195 4.19 -8.60 -10.56
C PHE A 195 2.93 -7.78 -10.25
N HIS A 196 2.94 -6.49 -10.59
CA HIS A 196 1.82 -5.58 -10.28
C HIS A 196 0.64 -5.69 -11.25
N ASP A 197 0.86 -5.57 -12.56
CA ASP A 197 -0.29 -5.38 -13.45
C ASP A 197 -1.10 -6.67 -13.61
N ASP A 198 -2.43 -6.54 -13.69
CA ASP A 198 -3.37 -7.66 -13.93
C ASP A 198 -3.01 -8.47 -15.19
N LEU A 199 -2.33 -7.82 -16.14
CA LEU A 199 -1.85 -8.38 -17.39
C LEU A 199 -0.36 -8.10 -17.56
N ILE A 200 0.41 -9.12 -17.96
CA ILE A 200 1.76 -8.95 -18.51
C ILE A 200 1.67 -8.78 -20.02
N LEU A 201 2.37 -7.77 -20.55
CA LEU A 201 2.34 -7.41 -21.96
C LEU A 201 3.75 -7.44 -22.56
N SER A 202 3.78 -7.87 -23.83
CA SER A 202 4.91 -7.78 -24.76
C SER A 202 4.41 -7.31 -26.12
N GLU A 203 5.29 -7.20 -27.11
CA GLU A 203 4.95 -6.74 -28.46
C GLU A 203 3.94 -7.65 -29.18
N ASP A 204 3.98 -8.95 -28.91
CA ASP A 204 3.19 -10.01 -29.56
C ASP A 204 2.19 -10.71 -28.63
N GLN A 205 2.42 -10.70 -27.31
CA GLN A 205 1.61 -11.41 -26.33
C GLN A 205 1.08 -10.51 -25.21
N VAL A 206 -0.22 -10.65 -24.90
CA VAL A 206 -0.88 -10.15 -23.69
C VAL A 206 -1.40 -11.36 -22.90
N SER A 207 -1.19 -11.42 -21.59
CA SER A 207 -1.62 -12.57 -20.77
C SER A 207 -1.90 -12.20 -19.32
N ARG A 208 -2.84 -12.89 -18.67
CA ARG A 208 -2.99 -12.86 -17.22
C ARG A 208 -1.90 -13.71 -16.57
N ILE A 209 -1.37 -13.30 -15.42
CA ILE A 209 -0.31 -14.05 -14.73
C ILE A 209 -0.78 -15.47 -14.37
N ARG A 210 -2.02 -15.61 -13.90
CA ARG A 210 -2.63 -16.90 -13.52
C ARG A 210 -2.82 -17.90 -14.67
N ASP A 211 -2.74 -17.44 -15.93
CA ASP A 211 -2.91 -18.30 -17.12
C ASP A 211 -1.54 -18.74 -17.70
N LEU A 212 -0.43 -18.22 -17.16
CA LEU A 212 0.96 -18.60 -17.50
C LEU A 212 1.51 -19.67 -16.54
N SER A 213 2.48 -20.46 -16.99
CA SER A 213 3.37 -21.25 -16.14
C SER A 213 4.49 -20.35 -15.58
N LEU A 214 5.24 -20.84 -14.59
CA LEU A 214 6.42 -20.13 -14.09
C LEU A 214 7.47 -19.91 -15.20
N GLU A 215 7.70 -20.91 -16.05
CA GLU A 215 8.62 -20.80 -17.18
C GLU A 215 8.16 -19.75 -18.20
N GLU A 216 6.86 -19.74 -18.54
CA GLU A 216 6.28 -18.76 -19.44
C GLU A 216 6.36 -17.34 -18.85
N PHE A 217 6.10 -17.15 -17.55
CA PHE A 217 6.25 -15.86 -16.87
C PHE A 217 7.71 -15.38 -16.85
N LEU A 218 8.67 -16.25 -16.49
CA LEU A 218 10.09 -15.89 -16.44
C LEU A 218 10.70 -15.67 -17.85
N SER A 219 10.01 -16.06 -18.93
CA SER A 219 10.42 -15.74 -20.30
C SER A 219 10.28 -14.25 -20.66
N PHE A 220 9.59 -13.44 -19.86
CA PHE A 220 9.44 -12.01 -20.07
C PHE A 220 10.57 -11.19 -19.44
N GLY A 221 10.96 -10.11 -20.13
CA GLY A 221 11.93 -9.14 -19.64
C GLY A 221 13.38 -9.66 -19.61
N PRO A 222 14.27 -8.92 -18.93
CA PRO A 222 15.68 -9.29 -18.79
C PRO A 222 15.86 -10.69 -18.19
N GLN A 223 16.73 -11.50 -18.79
CA GLN A 223 16.92 -12.90 -18.39
C GLN A 223 18.11 -13.05 -17.44
N LYS A 224 18.01 -13.99 -16.48
CA LYS A 224 19.12 -14.33 -15.55
C LYS A 224 20.29 -15.02 -16.27
N GLU A 225 20.02 -15.75 -17.35
CA GLU A 225 21.00 -16.51 -18.13
C GLU A 225 21.67 -15.65 -19.21
N GLN A 226 23.00 -15.67 -19.27
CA GLN A 226 23.76 -14.89 -20.26
C GLN A 226 23.49 -15.41 -21.69
N GLY A 227 23.07 -14.50 -22.57
CA GLY A 227 22.77 -14.81 -23.98
C GLY A 227 21.33 -15.24 -24.26
N LYS A 228 20.51 -15.48 -23.21
CA LYS A 228 19.07 -15.71 -23.36
C LYS A 228 18.35 -14.37 -23.56
N ILE A 229 17.54 -14.28 -24.61
CA ILE A 229 16.72 -13.10 -24.90
C ILE A 229 15.29 -13.38 -24.44
N GLY A 230 14.77 -12.55 -23.53
CA GLY A 230 13.38 -12.62 -23.09
C GLY A 230 12.46 -11.74 -23.93
N LYS A 231 11.15 -11.89 -23.75
CA LYS A 231 10.13 -11.08 -24.44
C LYS A 231 10.22 -9.62 -23.98
N ASN A 232 10.26 -8.68 -24.92
CA ASN A 232 10.29 -7.25 -24.61
C ASN A 232 9.06 -6.86 -23.78
N LEU A 233 9.28 -6.27 -22.60
CA LEU A 233 8.20 -5.80 -21.74
C LEU A 233 7.64 -4.46 -22.25
N VAL A 234 6.33 -4.40 -22.41
CA VAL A 234 5.60 -3.15 -22.70
C VAL A 234 4.54 -2.91 -21.62
N ARG A 235 4.14 -1.66 -21.43
CA ARG A 235 3.10 -1.27 -20.45
C ARG A 235 2.20 -0.21 -21.06
N LYS A 236 0.92 -0.25 -20.71
CA LYS A 236 -0.08 0.73 -21.18
C LYS A 236 0.04 2.00 -20.35
N SER A 237 0.29 3.15 -20.98
CA SER A 237 0.27 4.44 -20.30
C SER A 237 -1.16 4.96 -20.09
N ALA A 238 -1.32 5.99 -19.25
CA ALA A 238 -2.63 6.55 -18.88
C ALA A 238 -3.42 7.16 -20.06
N ASP A 239 -2.73 7.53 -21.14
CA ASP A 239 -3.31 7.93 -22.44
C ASP A 239 -3.86 6.75 -23.26
N GLY A 240 -3.66 5.50 -22.79
CA GLY A 240 -4.05 4.27 -23.45
C GLY A 240 -3.03 3.71 -24.45
N ALA A 241 -1.93 4.42 -24.72
CA ALA A 241 -0.87 3.95 -25.62
C ALA A 241 -0.06 2.81 -24.99
N VAL A 242 0.38 1.85 -25.80
CA VAL A 242 1.32 0.80 -25.38
C VAL A 242 2.73 1.29 -25.66
N LYS A 243 3.60 1.32 -24.64
CA LYS A 243 4.97 1.85 -24.72
C LYS A 243 5.96 0.85 -24.13
N ALA A 244 7.22 0.93 -24.57
CA ALA A 244 8.30 0.15 -24.00
C ALA A 244 8.41 0.42 -22.48
N TRP A 245 8.42 -0.64 -21.68
CA TRP A 245 8.48 -0.53 -20.23
C TRP A 245 9.89 -0.87 -19.76
N SER A 246 10.74 0.14 -19.67
CA SER A 246 12.15 0.03 -19.28
C SER A 246 12.49 0.86 -18.04
N ALA A 247 13.52 0.43 -17.33
CA ALA A 247 14.11 1.12 -16.18
C ALA A 247 15.58 1.50 -16.47
N THR A 248 16.14 2.43 -15.70
CA THR A 248 17.56 2.82 -15.83
C THR A 248 18.49 1.70 -15.35
N VAL A 249 18.04 0.94 -14.34
CA VAL A 249 18.69 -0.28 -13.84
C VAL A 249 17.72 -1.44 -13.99
N GLU A 250 18.03 -2.33 -14.92
CA GLU A 250 17.22 -3.51 -15.21
C GLU A 250 17.54 -4.70 -14.29
N ASP A 251 16.53 -5.53 -14.06
CA ASP A 251 16.64 -6.80 -13.35
C ASP A 251 15.60 -7.80 -13.88
N SER A 252 15.84 -9.09 -13.67
CA SER A 252 14.92 -10.14 -14.12
C SER A 252 13.68 -10.21 -13.23
N LEU A 253 12.54 -10.61 -13.81
CA LEU A 253 11.36 -11.01 -13.04
C LEU A 253 11.71 -12.14 -12.05
N CYS A 254 10.99 -12.21 -10.93
CA CYS A 254 11.35 -13.10 -9.83
C CYS A 254 10.14 -13.69 -9.10
N THR A 255 10.40 -14.79 -8.37
CA THR A 255 9.43 -15.50 -7.52
C THR A 255 9.44 -14.97 -6.09
N LEU A 256 8.40 -15.30 -5.32
CA LEU A 256 8.41 -15.07 -3.87
C LEU A 256 9.56 -15.83 -3.18
N LYS A 257 9.81 -17.08 -3.60
CA LYS A 257 11.01 -17.85 -3.25
C LYS A 257 12.30 -17.08 -3.50
N ASP A 258 12.52 -16.55 -4.72
CA ASP A 258 13.71 -15.75 -5.05
C ASP A 258 13.87 -14.57 -4.06
N ALA A 259 12.77 -13.90 -3.69
CA ALA A 259 12.79 -12.79 -2.75
C ALA A 259 13.20 -13.22 -1.34
N PHE A 260 12.64 -14.32 -0.83
CA PHE A 260 13.02 -14.84 0.49
C PHE A 260 14.50 -15.20 0.57
N GLU A 261 15.04 -15.85 -0.47
CA GLU A 261 16.43 -16.32 -0.53
C GLU A 261 17.45 -15.19 -0.76
N ASN A 262 17.12 -14.16 -1.57
CA ASN A 262 18.11 -13.20 -2.08
C ASN A 262 17.95 -11.75 -1.59
N VAL A 263 16.89 -11.41 -0.85
CA VAL A 263 16.74 -10.08 -0.24
C VAL A 263 17.33 -10.06 1.18
N GLN A 264 17.98 -8.97 1.55
CA GLN A 264 18.60 -8.77 2.87
C GLN A 264 17.68 -9.24 4.02
N PRO A 265 18.09 -10.19 4.89
CA PRO A 265 17.20 -10.81 5.89
C PRO A 265 16.54 -9.86 6.90
N SER A 266 17.17 -8.72 7.20
CA SER A 266 16.65 -7.72 8.14
C SER A 266 15.45 -6.92 7.61
N LEU A 267 15.26 -6.88 6.28
CA LEU A 267 14.18 -6.15 5.62
C LEU A 267 12.87 -6.94 5.74
N GLY A 268 11.85 -6.32 6.32
CA GLY A 268 10.52 -6.94 6.40
C GLY A 268 9.79 -6.93 5.05
N PHE A 269 8.83 -7.84 4.87
CA PHE A 269 8.00 -7.90 3.68
C PHE A 269 6.55 -7.50 4.00
N ASN A 270 6.00 -6.60 3.19
CA ASN A 270 4.56 -6.50 2.97
C ASN A 270 4.23 -7.25 1.68
N ILE A 271 3.41 -8.29 1.78
CA ILE A 271 3.01 -9.12 0.66
C ILE A 271 1.59 -8.68 0.23
N GLU A 272 1.49 -7.92 -0.87
CA GLU A 272 0.18 -7.61 -1.45
C GLU A 272 -0.35 -8.82 -2.22
N MET A 273 -1.41 -9.45 -1.72
CA MET A 273 -2.13 -10.51 -2.44
C MET A 273 -2.98 -9.87 -3.53
N LYS A 274 -2.58 -10.03 -4.79
CA LYS A 274 -3.17 -9.31 -5.92
C LYS A 274 -3.97 -10.21 -6.85
N PHE A 275 -5.11 -9.71 -7.29
CA PHE A 275 -6.06 -10.37 -8.18
C PHE A 275 -6.60 -9.34 -9.19
N HIS A 276 -7.15 -9.81 -10.31
CA HIS A 276 -7.60 -8.94 -11.39
C HIS A 276 -8.79 -8.07 -10.95
N ASP A 277 -8.70 -6.76 -11.15
CA ASP A 277 -9.67 -5.80 -10.58
C ASP A 277 -11.06 -5.80 -11.24
N THR A 278 -11.15 -6.29 -12.49
CA THR A 278 -12.39 -6.28 -13.29
C THR A 278 -13.03 -7.65 -13.49
N GLU A 279 -12.38 -8.72 -13.03
CA GLU A 279 -12.83 -10.10 -13.26
C GLU A 279 -13.20 -10.78 -11.94
N GLU A 280 -14.32 -11.52 -11.94
CA GLU A 280 -14.75 -12.26 -10.76
C GLU A 280 -13.77 -13.39 -10.46
N THR A 281 -13.11 -13.29 -9.31
CA THR A 281 -12.23 -14.34 -8.77
C THR A 281 -13.03 -15.21 -7.81
N THR A 282 -13.02 -16.52 -8.01
CA THR A 282 -13.78 -17.47 -7.19
C THR A 282 -13.08 -17.74 -5.86
N GLU A 283 -13.83 -18.16 -4.83
CA GLU A 283 -13.27 -18.52 -3.52
C GLU A 283 -12.15 -19.58 -3.64
N SER A 284 -12.35 -20.59 -4.51
CA SER A 284 -11.36 -21.62 -4.80
C SER A 284 -10.05 -21.05 -5.38
N GLU A 285 -10.13 -20.00 -6.19
CA GLU A 285 -8.97 -19.35 -6.80
C GLU A 285 -8.22 -18.44 -5.82
N TYR A 286 -8.96 -17.71 -4.97
CA TYR A 286 -8.38 -17.00 -3.83
C TYR A 286 -7.63 -17.97 -2.91
N ARG A 287 -8.29 -19.05 -2.47
CA ARG A 287 -7.71 -20.04 -1.56
C ARG A 287 -6.53 -20.79 -2.19
N ARG A 288 -6.58 -21.16 -3.48
CA ARG A 288 -5.43 -21.72 -4.22
C ARG A 288 -4.22 -20.80 -4.15
N SER A 289 -4.42 -19.53 -4.46
CA SER A 289 -3.34 -18.53 -4.51
C SER A 289 -2.76 -18.24 -3.12
N ILE A 290 -3.63 -18.11 -2.11
CA ILE A 290 -3.24 -17.93 -0.70
C ILE A 290 -2.43 -19.13 -0.20
N LEU A 291 -2.89 -20.36 -0.42
CA LEU A 291 -2.18 -21.57 0.03
C LEU A 291 -0.81 -21.74 -0.65
N ALA A 292 -0.67 -21.37 -1.93
CA ALA A 292 0.62 -21.37 -2.61
C ALA A 292 1.61 -20.38 -1.97
N VAL A 293 1.16 -19.18 -1.61
CA VAL A 293 1.97 -18.16 -0.91
C VAL A 293 2.34 -18.61 0.51
N LEU A 294 1.41 -19.22 1.24
CA LEU A 294 1.67 -19.74 2.59
C LEU A 294 2.68 -20.90 2.58
N ALA A 295 2.64 -21.78 1.57
CA ALA A 295 3.62 -22.85 1.40
C ALA A 295 5.05 -22.32 1.12
N ASP A 296 5.19 -21.28 0.30
CA ASP A 296 6.46 -20.60 0.08
C ASP A 296 6.96 -19.91 1.37
N ILE A 297 6.07 -19.33 2.17
CA ILE A 297 6.40 -18.72 3.46
C ILE A 297 6.87 -19.77 4.47
N GLU A 298 6.14 -20.86 4.65
CA GLU A 298 6.52 -21.96 5.56
C GLU A 298 7.92 -22.49 5.24
N LYS A 299 8.24 -22.60 3.94
CA LYS A 299 9.49 -23.20 3.47
C LYS A 299 10.68 -22.25 3.41
N TYR A 300 10.47 -20.96 3.10
CA TYR A 300 11.57 -20.03 2.78
C TYR A 300 11.63 -18.77 3.67
N ALA A 301 10.59 -18.43 4.45
CA ALA A 301 10.57 -17.17 5.19
C ALA A 301 11.67 -17.05 6.26
N ASN A 302 12.12 -18.17 6.85
CA ASN A 302 13.25 -18.22 7.79
C ASN A 302 13.16 -17.18 8.93
N GLY A 303 11.96 -16.94 9.46
CA GLY A 303 11.72 -15.98 10.54
C GLY A 303 11.67 -14.51 10.12
N ARG A 304 11.66 -14.20 8.81
CA ARG A 304 11.52 -12.83 8.29
C ARG A 304 10.23 -12.18 8.82
N LYS A 305 10.32 -10.88 9.15
CA LYS A 305 9.16 -10.04 9.49
C LYS A 305 8.23 -9.93 8.27
N ILE A 306 7.02 -10.45 8.35
CA ILE A 306 6.01 -10.44 7.27
C ILE A 306 4.70 -9.86 7.79
N TYR A 307 4.03 -9.07 6.95
CA TYR A 307 2.58 -8.88 7.02
C TYR A 307 1.99 -8.91 5.60
N PHE A 308 0.67 -9.04 5.50
CA PHE A 308 -0.05 -9.09 4.23
C PHE A 308 -0.93 -7.86 4.03
N SER A 309 -1.17 -7.50 2.77
CA SER A 309 -2.23 -6.58 2.37
C SER A 309 -3.02 -7.06 1.16
N SER A 310 -4.25 -6.59 0.95
CA SER A 310 -4.96 -6.73 -0.34
C SER A 310 -6.03 -5.67 -0.52
N PHE A 311 -6.25 -5.22 -1.76
CA PHE A 311 -7.41 -4.40 -2.16
C PHE A 311 -8.69 -5.22 -2.31
N HIS A 312 -8.58 -6.55 -2.35
CA HIS A 312 -9.69 -7.47 -2.56
C HIS A 312 -10.25 -7.93 -1.21
N PRO A 313 -11.52 -7.61 -0.86
CA PRO A 313 -12.13 -7.99 0.40
C PRO A 313 -12.04 -9.49 0.70
N GLU A 314 -12.43 -10.33 -0.26
CA GLU A 314 -12.43 -11.79 -0.08
C GLU A 314 -11.01 -12.34 0.12
N ALA A 315 -10.02 -11.82 -0.59
CA ALA A 315 -8.62 -12.20 -0.39
C ALA A 315 -8.16 -11.92 1.05
N ALA A 316 -8.44 -10.72 1.57
CA ALA A 316 -8.06 -10.34 2.93
C ALA A 316 -8.80 -11.18 4.00
N ILE A 317 -10.09 -11.48 3.78
CA ILE A 317 -10.91 -12.30 4.66
C ILE A 317 -10.41 -13.75 4.68
N ILE A 318 -10.27 -14.39 3.52
CA ILE A 318 -9.80 -15.78 3.40
C ILE A 318 -8.38 -15.90 3.97
N LEU A 319 -7.49 -14.95 3.69
CA LEU A 319 -6.12 -14.94 4.22
C LEU A 319 -6.05 -14.81 5.75
N ARG A 320 -7.08 -14.21 6.39
CA ARG A 320 -7.21 -14.15 7.85
C ARG A 320 -7.84 -15.41 8.46
N GLN A 321 -8.57 -16.19 7.66
CA GLN A 321 -9.10 -17.50 8.02
C GLN A 321 -8.04 -18.60 7.89
N GLU A 322 -7.25 -18.59 6.81
CA GLU A 322 -6.24 -19.62 6.51
C GLU A 322 -4.99 -19.55 7.40
N GLN A 323 -4.65 -18.37 7.93
CA GLN A 323 -3.52 -18.24 8.85
C GLN A 323 -3.76 -17.22 9.96
N SER A 324 -3.09 -17.43 11.09
CA SER A 324 -3.19 -16.55 12.26
C SER A 324 -1.90 -15.87 12.70
N THR A 325 -0.76 -16.28 12.14
CA THR A 325 0.61 -15.90 12.52
C THR A 325 0.99 -14.47 12.10
N TYR A 326 0.59 -14.07 10.90
CA TYR A 326 0.99 -12.80 10.28
C TYR A 326 -0.21 -11.82 10.26
N PRO A 327 0.03 -10.54 10.55
CA PRO A 327 -0.99 -9.50 10.41
C PRO A 327 -1.50 -9.42 8.97
N VAL A 328 -2.82 -9.22 8.80
CA VAL A 328 -3.46 -8.96 7.52
C VAL A 328 -4.06 -7.55 7.56
N PHE A 329 -3.81 -6.78 6.51
CA PHE A 329 -4.29 -5.42 6.34
C PHE A 329 -5.19 -5.31 5.12
N PHE A 330 -6.18 -4.43 5.16
CA PHE A 330 -7.03 -4.14 4.00
C PHE A 330 -6.61 -2.83 3.32
N LEU A 331 -6.43 -2.87 1.99
CA LEU A 331 -6.08 -1.72 1.17
C LEU A 331 -7.35 -1.03 0.63
N THR A 332 -7.37 0.31 0.69
CA THR A 332 -8.46 1.13 0.15
C THR A 332 -7.94 2.40 -0.53
N CYS A 333 -8.65 2.91 -1.53
CA CYS A 333 -8.40 4.25 -2.09
C CYS A 333 -9.05 5.37 -1.26
N GLY A 334 -9.70 5.04 -0.14
CA GLY A 334 -10.24 6.00 0.82
C GLY A 334 -11.31 6.96 0.26
N GLY A 335 -11.87 6.65 -0.92
CA GLY A 335 -12.86 7.47 -1.63
C GLY A 335 -12.32 8.24 -2.85
N GLU A 336 -11.02 8.19 -3.16
CA GLU A 336 -10.49 8.80 -4.40
C GLU A 336 -10.88 8.01 -5.67
N HIS A 337 -11.23 6.73 -5.52
CA HIS A 337 -11.77 5.86 -6.57
C HIS A 337 -12.99 5.08 -6.06
N THR A 338 -13.99 4.92 -6.94
CA THR A 338 -15.23 4.17 -6.65
C THR A 338 -15.23 2.83 -7.39
N TYR A 339 -15.32 1.75 -6.63
CA TYR A 339 -15.45 0.38 -7.10
C TYR A 339 -16.90 -0.11 -6.97
N ALA A 340 -17.24 -1.19 -7.67
CA ALA A 340 -18.55 -1.84 -7.54
C ALA A 340 -18.77 -2.42 -6.13
N ASP A 341 -17.72 -2.95 -5.50
CA ASP A 341 -17.75 -3.38 -4.11
C ASP A 341 -17.65 -2.17 -3.16
N ALA A 342 -18.75 -1.89 -2.46
CA ALA A 342 -18.85 -0.78 -1.51
C ALA A 342 -17.82 -0.84 -0.38
N ARG A 343 -17.31 -2.04 -0.02
CA ARG A 343 -16.32 -2.22 1.06
C ARG A 343 -14.99 -1.55 0.75
N ARG A 344 -14.66 -1.36 -0.54
CA ARG A 344 -13.42 -0.73 -1.03
C ARG A 344 -13.45 0.81 -0.98
N ASN A 345 -14.62 1.42 -0.85
CA ASN A 345 -14.88 2.80 -1.28
C ASN A 345 -14.64 3.90 -0.21
N SER A 346 -14.30 3.58 1.03
CA SER A 346 -13.96 4.58 2.04
C SER A 346 -13.11 4.02 3.18
N VAL A 347 -12.46 4.91 3.94
CA VAL A 347 -11.72 4.54 5.16
C VAL A 347 -12.68 3.94 6.20
N GLU A 348 -13.90 4.49 6.34
CA GLU A 348 -14.92 3.92 7.23
C GLU A 348 -15.37 2.50 6.80
N ALA A 349 -15.51 2.23 5.50
CA ALA A 349 -15.84 0.90 5.00
C ALA A 349 -14.70 -0.09 5.26
N ALA A 350 -13.45 0.34 5.08
CA ALA A 350 -12.26 -0.44 5.40
C ALA A 350 -12.17 -0.76 6.90
N ILE A 351 -12.47 0.19 7.80
CA ILE A 351 -12.53 -0.04 9.25
C ILE A 351 -13.57 -1.14 9.58
N ASN A 352 -14.77 -1.06 9.00
CA ASN A 352 -15.82 -2.05 9.27
C ASN A 352 -15.41 -3.45 8.82
N LEU A 353 -14.91 -3.60 7.58
CA LEU A 353 -14.40 -4.86 7.06
C LEU A 353 -13.31 -5.44 7.97
N CYS A 354 -12.36 -4.61 8.42
CA CYS A 354 -11.28 -5.05 9.31
C CYS A 354 -11.82 -5.56 10.65
N LYS A 355 -12.76 -4.84 11.27
CA LYS A 355 -13.34 -5.20 12.57
C LYS A 355 -14.21 -6.45 12.49
N GLU A 356 -15.02 -6.59 11.44
CA GLU A 356 -15.92 -7.73 11.24
C GLU A 356 -15.16 -9.04 11.01
N ASN A 357 -13.97 -8.97 10.40
CA ASN A 357 -13.18 -10.13 9.98
C ASN A 357 -11.86 -10.32 10.74
N GLY A 358 -11.60 -9.50 11.77
CA GLY A 358 -10.40 -9.63 12.61
C GLY A 358 -9.08 -9.29 11.89
N LEU A 359 -9.09 -8.36 10.94
CA LEU A 359 -7.88 -7.82 10.31
C LEU A 359 -7.19 -6.81 11.23
N GLN A 360 -5.86 -6.68 11.10
CA GLN A 360 -5.01 -5.93 12.02
C GLN A 360 -4.82 -4.45 11.63
N GLY A 361 -5.24 -4.04 10.44
CA GLY A 361 -5.04 -2.65 9.99
C GLY A 361 -5.62 -2.28 8.64
N VAL A 362 -5.61 -0.97 8.39
CA VAL A 362 -5.99 -0.36 7.12
C VAL A 362 -4.76 0.25 6.46
N VAL A 363 -4.63 0.06 5.16
CA VAL A 363 -3.68 0.79 4.31
C VAL A 363 -4.49 1.65 3.34
N THR A 364 -4.38 2.98 3.43
CA THR A 364 -5.22 3.91 2.63
C THR A 364 -4.38 4.83 1.76
N GLU A 365 -4.96 5.34 0.67
CA GLU A 365 -4.35 6.47 -0.03
C GLU A 365 -4.25 7.67 0.93
N VAL A 366 -3.16 8.41 0.86
CA VAL A 366 -2.75 9.44 1.81
C VAL A 366 -3.61 10.72 1.75
N LEU A 367 -4.17 11.10 0.60
CA LEU A 367 -4.98 12.31 0.42
C LEU A 367 -6.22 12.35 1.31
N PRO A 368 -7.06 11.29 1.43
CA PRO A 368 -8.13 11.23 2.41
C PRO A 368 -7.69 11.62 3.83
N ILE A 369 -6.54 11.12 4.29
CA ILE A 369 -5.99 11.42 5.62
C ILE A 369 -5.49 12.87 5.71
N LEU A 370 -4.78 13.37 4.70
CA LEU A 370 -4.31 14.76 4.68
C LEU A 370 -5.46 15.78 4.60
N LYS A 371 -6.52 15.47 3.83
CA LYS A 371 -7.74 16.27 3.71
C LYS A 371 -8.58 16.24 4.99
N LYS A 372 -8.63 15.09 5.67
CA LYS A 372 -9.46 14.87 6.87
C LYS A 372 -8.71 14.05 7.93
N PRO A 373 -7.84 14.68 8.75
CA PRO A 373 -7.07 14.03 9.81
C PRO A 373 -7.89 13.16 10.78
N ASP A 374 -9.16 13.50 11.03
CA ASP A 374 -10.06 12.71 11.88
C ASP A 374 -10.26 11.27 11.39
N LEU A 375 -10.05 10.98 10.10
CA LEU A 375 -10.10 9.61 9.58
C LEU A 375 -9.00 8.74 10.20
N ALA A 376 -7.79 9.29 10.41
CA ALA A 376 -6.72 8.55 11.07
C ALA A 376 -7.11 8.24 12.52
N LYS A 377 -7.65 9.23 13.24
CA LYS A 377 -8.16 9.06 14.59
C LYS A 377 -9.23 7.94 14.66
N LYS A 378 -10.18 7.88 13.72
CA LYS A 378 -11.17 6.78 13.66
C LYS A 378 -10.53 5.39 13.52
N VAL A 379 -9.48 5.25 12.70
CA VAL A 379 -8.75 3.97 12.55
C VAL A 379 -8.09 3.59 13.88
N LYS A 380 -7.45 4.53 14.58
CA LYS A 380 -6.81 4.27 15.88
C LYS A 380 -7.84 3.99 16.99
N GLU A 381 -8.97 4.69 17.02
CA GLU A 381 -10.09 4.43 17.94
C GLU A 381 -10.77 3.08 17.68
N ALA A 382 -10.69 2.56 16.45
CA ALA A 382 -11.11 1.20 16.11
C ALA A 382 -10.13 0.10 16.59
N GLY A 383 -8.99 0.47 17.19
CA GLY A 383 -7.94 -0.47 17.62
C GLY A 383 -7.04 -0.96 16.48
N LEU A 384 -7.09 -0.31 15.31
CA LEU A 384 -6.42 -0.75 14.09
C LEU A 384 -5.08 -0.03 13.87
N SER A 385 -4.19 -0.71 13.16
CA SER A 385 -3.02 -0.09 12.51
C SER A 385 -3.47 0.80 11.34
N LEU A 386 -2.74 1.88 11.08
CA LEU A 386 -2.93 2.74 9.92
C LEU A 386 -1.62 2.92 9.16
N LEU A 387 -1.59 2.46 7.91
CA LEU A 387 -0.55 2.81 6.94
C LEU A 387 -1.15 3.65 5.82
N THR A 388 -0.28 4.37 5.10
CA THR A 388 -0.67 5.08 3.88
C THR A 388 0.18 4.69 2.68
N TYR A 389 -0.36 4.90 1.48
CA TYR A 389 0.36 4.91 0.20
C TYR A 389 -0.07 6.12 -0.63
N GLY A 390 0.58 6.33 -1.77
CA GLY A 390 0.21 7.35 -2.75
C GLY A 390 1.23 8.49 -2.86
N ASP A 391 1.07 9.34 -3.89
CA ASP A 391 2.14 10.23 -4.35
C ASP A 391 2.63 11.22 -3.27
N HIS A 392 1.75 11.63 -2.34
CA HIS A 392 2.11 12.58 -1.27
C HIS A 392 2.98 11.96 -0.16
N ASN A 393 3.12 10.63 -0.10
CA ASN A 393 4.11 10.00 0.79
C ASN A 393 5.56 10.27 0.33
N ASN A 394 5.75 10.64 -0.94
CA ASN A 394 7.04 11.04 -1.50
C ASN A 394 7.38 12.53 -1.23
N VAL A 395 6.61 13.20 -0.38
CA VAL A 395 6.74 14.63 -0.08
C VAL A 395 7.08 14.81 1.41
N ALA A 396 8.27 15.33 1.70
CA ALA A 396 8.79 15.47 3.08
C ALA A 396 7.86 16.29 3.99
N GLU A 397 7.17 17.27 3.41
CA GLU A 397 6.17 18.13 4.03
C GLU A 397 5.00 17.34 4.64
N ALA A 398 4.58 16.25 3.99
CA ALA A 398 3.43 15.45 4.42
C ALA A 398 3.75 14.54 5.61
N LEU A 399 5.02 14.17 5.84
CA LEU A 399 5.42 13.22 6.89
C LEU A 399 5.06 13.72 8.29
N ALA A 400 5.31 15.01 8.57
CA ALA A 400 5.05 15.59 9.87
C ALA A 400 3.55 15.54 10.21
N GLN A 401 2.68 15.88 9.25
CA GLN A 401 1.23 15.77 9.42
C GLN A 401 0.83 14.32 9.69
N GLN A 402 1.22 13.38 8.82
CA GLN A 402 0.87 11.96 8.96
C GLN A 402 1.30 11.37 10.32
N TYR A 403 2.52 11.68 10.76
CA TYR A 403 3.00 11.31 12.08
C TYR A 403 2.11 11.86 13.20
N THR A 404 1.79 13.16 13.18
CA THR A 404 0.92 13.78 14.21
C THR A 404 -0.53 13.28 14.18
N CYS A 405 -1.00 12.77 13.04
CA CYS A 405 -2.32 12.15 12.91
C CYS A 405 -2.36 10.68 13.40
N GLY A 406 -1.22 10.09 13.78
CA GLY A 406 -1.15 8.70 14.25
C GLY A 406 -1.08 7.65 13.13
N VAL A 407 -0.56 8.01 11.94
CA VAL A 407 -0.15 7.03 10.93
C VAL A 407 1.06 6.25 11.48
N ASP A 408 1.01 4.91 11.41
CA ASP A 408 2.07 4.03 11.92
C ASP A 408 3.18 3.79 10.87
N GLY A 409 2.83 3.81 9.58
CA GLY A 409 3.80 3.59 8.49
C GLY A 409 3.40 4.18 7.14
N ILE A 410 4.39 4.43 6.29
CA ILE A 410 4.23 5.06 4.97
C ILE A 410 4.91 4.22 3.88
N ILE A 411 4.15 3.90 2.83
CA ILE A 411 4.61 3.24 1.60
C ILE A 411 5.04 4.32 0.61
N VAL A 412 6.30 4.26 0.16
CA VAL A 412 6.99 5.34 -0.58
C VAL A 412 7.76 4.82 -1.79
N ASP A 413 7.83 5.63 -2.85
CA ASP A 413 8.71 5.38 -4.00
C ASP A 413 10.13 5.94 -3.75
N CYS A 414 10.22 7.14 -3.15
CA CYS A 414 11.47 7.87 -2.91
C CYS A 414 12.14 7.43 -1.60
N VAL A 415 12.49 6.15 -1.49
CA VAL A 415 12.93 5.50 -0.23
C VAL A 415 14.04 6.27 0.48
N ARG A 416 15.12 6.65 -0.22
CA ARG A 416 16.29 7.29 0.40
C ARG A 416 15.96 8.64 0.99
N GLU A 417 15.25 9.46 0.24
CA GLU A 417 14.82 10.80 0.63
C GLU A 417 13.88 10.74 1.83
N ILE A 418 12.88 9.84 1.79
CA ILE A 418 11.87 9.73 2.83
C ILE A 418 12.39 9.05 4.10
N VAL A 419 13.31 8.07 4.02
CA VAL A 419 14.02 7.56 5.22
C VAL A 419 14.81 8.69 5.89
N THR A 420 15.47 9.55 5.12
CA THR A 420 16.24 10.70 5.64
C THR A 420 15.32 11.75 6.28
N ALA A 421 14.19 12.07 5.62
CA ALA A 421 13.19 13.00 6.14
C ALA A 421 12.50 12.45 7.41
N SER A 422 12.11 11.18 7.42
CA SER A 422 11.48 10.49 8.56
C SER A 422 12.38 10.52 9.81
N ARG A 423 13.68 10.24 9.67
CA ARG A 423 14.66 10.38 10.76
C ARG A 423 14.75 11.81 11.29
N THR A 424 14.65 12.81 10.40
CA THR A 424 14.70 14.23 10.76
C THR A 424 13.43 14.66 11.50
N VAL A 425 12.24 14.28 11.02
CA VAL A 425 10.94 14.53 11.67
C VAL A 425 10.89 13.85 13.05
N HIS A 426 11.30 12.59 13.14
CA HIS A 426 11.41 11.85 14.40
C HIS A 426 12.33 12.53 15.42
N ALA A 427 13.50 13.03 14.97
CA ALA A 427 14.40 13.77 15.84
C ALA A 427 13.76 15.09 16.32
N LEU A 428 13.25 15.92 15.39
CA LEU A 428 12.64 17.21 15.73
C LEU A 428 11.48 17.06 16.72
N LEU A 429 10.59 16.10 16.53
CA LEU A 429 9.41 15.91 17.39
C LEU A 429 9.74 15.27 18.75
N ASN A 430 10.88 14.60 18.90
CA ASN A 430 11.34 14.08 20.20
C ASN A 430 12.26 15.06 20.95
N PHE A 431 13.03 15.91 20.25
CA PHE A 431 13.77 17.02 20.88
C PHE A 431 12.84 18.17 21.28
N VAL A 432 11.77 18.41 20.52
CA VAL A 432 10.72 19.35 20.86
C VAL A 432 9.62 18.61 21.63
N GLN A 433 9.91 18.27 22.89
CA GLN A 433 8.89 18.27 23.94
C GLN A 433 8.87 19.66 24.56
N PRO A 434 7.99 20.59 24.15
CA PRO A 434 7.80 21.81 24.90
C PRO A 434 7.08 21.40 26.19
N ASP A 435 7.71 21.63 27.32
CA ASP A 435 7.02 21.62 28.60
C ASP A 435 6.11 22.85 28.66
N TRP A 436 4.96 22.77 27.99
CA TRP A 436 3.97 23.83 27.89
C TRP A 436 3.45 24.25 29.28
N SER A 437 3.56 23.38 30.30
CA SER A 437 3.18 23.72 31.67
C SER A 437 4.03 24.84 32.27
N LYS A 438 5.30 24.99 31.83
CA LYS A 438 6.21 26.05 32.27
C LYS A 438 5.95 27.42 31.63
N TRP A 439 5.21 27.48 30.52
CA TRP A 439 4.92 28.73 29.81
C TRP A 439 3.55 29.34 30.15
N VAL A 440 2.71 28.63 30.91
CA VAL A 440 1.33 29.04 31.23
C VAL A 440 1.20 29.69 32.63
N GLN A 441 2.31 29.84 33.38
CA GLN A 441 2.31 30.41 34.74
C GLN A 441 3.29 31.59 34.95
N GLN A 442 3.38 32.51 33.98
CA GLN A 442 3.86 33.86 34.26
C GLN A 442 2.72 34.86 34.05
N PRO A 443 2.19 35.48 35.12
CA PRO A 443 1.29 36.62 35.00
C PRO A 443 1.96 37.75 34.22
N LEU A 444 1.22 38.39 33.32
CA LEU A 444 1.64 39.60 32.62
C LEU A 444 1.56 40.83 33.54
N GLU A 445 2.34 40.80 34.63
CA GLU A 445 2.58 41.96 35.48
C GLU A 445 4.07 42.11 35.80
N GLN A 446 4.69 43.12 35.17
CA GLN A 446 5.71 44.05 35.67
C GLN A 446 6.87 44.28 34.69
N SER A 447 7.11 45.58 34.40
CA SER A 447 8.33 46.19 33.84
C SER A 447 8.72 45.83 32.39
N PHE A 448 8.97 46.77 31.47
CA PHE A 448 9.05 48.25 31.53
C PHE A 448 8.36 48.88 30.31
#